data_AF-A0A1C5SDQ4-F1
#
_entry.id   AF-A0A1C5SDQ4-F1
#
_cell.length_a   1.000
_cell.length_b   1.000
_cell.length_c   1.000
_cell.angle_alpha   90.00
_cell.angle_beta   90.00
_cell.angle_gamma   90.00
#
_symmetry.space_group_name_H-M   'P 1'
#
loop_
_entity.id
_entity.type
_entity.pdbx_description
1 polymer ?
#
loop_
_entity_poly.entity_id
_entity_poly.type
_entity_poly.pdbx_seq_one_letter_code
_entity_poly.pdbx_strand_id
1 'polypeptide(L)' 'MSEKRIGTLIYDPSMGRFDIRFGIESYYGGLHCGECFDVKVKDAWIPVRIEMDEDWYLVGLPKTSLSGLTVRM' A
#
# COMPACT_ATOMS: atom_id res chain seq x y z
N MET A 1 -0.05 -8.04 -19.78
CA MET A 1 -0.61 -7.52 -18.53
C MET A 1 -0.08 -8.41 -17.42
N SER A 2 0.84 -7.94 -16.59
CA SER A 2 1.28 -8.70 -15.41
C SER A 2 0.07 -8.96 -14.50
N GLU A 3 -0.02 -10.14 -13.91
CA GLU A 3 -1.01 -10.39 -12.87
C GLU A 3 -0.74 -9.47 -11.69
N LYS A 4 -1.77 -8.76 -11.23
CA LYS A 4 -1.69 -7.95 -10.02
C LYS A 4 -1.58 -8.86 -8.81
N ARG A 5 -0.55 -8.67 -7.98
CA ARG A 5 -0.32 -9.44 -6.76
C ARG A 5 -1.09 -8.81 -5.62
N ILE A 6 -1.88 -9.62 -4.91
CA ILE A 6 -2.60 -9.17 -3.72
C ILE A 6 -1.68 -9.28 -2.51
N GLY A 7 -1.66 -8.23 -1.69
CA GLY A 7 -0.86 -8.18 -0.47
C GLY A 7 -1.52 -7.36 0.62
N THR A 8 -0.80 -7.19 1.72
CA THR A 8 -1.20 -6.36 2.86
C THR A 8 -0.21 -5.21 3.00
N LEU A 9 -0.73 -3.99 3.11
CA LEU A 9 0.05 -2.80 3.39
C LEU A 9 0.51 -2.85 4.85
N ILE A 10 1.81 -2.76 5.09
CA ILE A 10 2.43 -2.84 6.42
C ILE A 10 3.41 -1.69 6.60
N TYR A 11 3.58 -1.19 7.83
CA TYR A 11 4.65 -0.25 8.13
C TYR A 11 5.91 -1.03 8.51
N ASP A 12 7.04 -0.72 7.87
CA ASP A 12 8.36 -1.23 8.23
C ASP A 12 9.13 -0.15 9.02
N PRO A 13 9.29 -0.32 10.35
CA PRO A 13 10.01 0.63 11.18
C PRO A 13 11.51 0.71 10.86
N SER A 14 12.10 -0.34 10.27
CA SER A 14 13.53 -0.36 9.93
C SER A 14 13.84 0.55 8.74
N MET A 15 12.87 0.72 7.84
CA MET A 15 12.98 1.58 6.66
C MET A 15 12.30 2.94 6.83
N GLY A 16 11.41 3.07 7.83
CA GLY A 16 10.57 4.26 8.02
C GLY A 16 9.52 4.44 6.92
N ARG A 17 9.13 3.34 6.26
CA ARG A 17 8.28 3.33 5.06
C ARG A 17 7.16 2.32 5.20
N PHE A 18 6.07 2.55 4.47
CA PHE A 18 5.13 1.47 4.20
C PHE A 18 5.71 0.50 3.16
N ASP A 19 5.32 -0.76 3.23
CA ASP A 19 5.68 -1.83 2.32
C ASP A 19 4.47 -2.73 2.06
N ILE A 20 4.54 -3.59 1.04
CA ILE A 20 3.48 -4.56 0.73
C ILE A 20 3.99 -5.96 0.97
N ARG A 21 3.37 -6.66 1.93
CA ARG A 21 3.61 -8.09 2.16
C ARG A 21 2.66 -8.93 1.32
N PHE A 22 3.21 -9.70 0.38
CA PHE A 22 2.45 -10.60 -0.49
C PHE A 22 2.38 -12.04 0.06
N GLY A 23 3.29 -12.41 0.96
CA GLY A 23 3.38 -13.76 1.54
C GLY A 23 4.29 -13.80 2.77
N ILE A 24 4.65 -15.00 3.25
CA ILE A 24 5.44 -15.14 4.48
C ILE A 24 6.79 -14.42 4.38
N GLU A 25 7.51 -14.62 3.28
CA GLU A 25 8.84 -14.02 3.00
C GLU A 25 8.85 -13.21 1.69
N SER A 26 7.68 -12.75 1.24
CA SER A 26 7.56 -12.02 -0.03
C SER A 26 7.04 -10.61 0.21
N TYR A 27 7.88 -9.64 -0.11
CA TYR A 27 7.70 -8.22 0.17
C TYR A 27 7.95 -7.40 -1.09
N TYR A 28 7.44 -6.16 -1.12
CA TYR A 28 7.68 -5.24 -2.22
C TYR A 28 9.07 -4.60 -2.11
N GLY A 29 9.50 -4.26 -0.90
CA GLY A 29 10.80 -3.65 -0.62
C GLY A 29 10.75 -2.17 -0.25
N GLY A 30 9.61 -1.72 0.28
CA GLY A 30 9.39 -0.35 0.71
C GLY A 30 8.85 0.55 -0.40
N LEU A 31 7.77 1.25 -0.09
CA LEU A 31 7.10 2.17 -0.99
C LEU A 31 7.74 3.56 -0.96
N HIS A 32 7.70 4.22 -2.11
CA HIS A 32 8.10 5.59 -2.35
C HIS A 32 6.89 6.47 -2.69
N CYS A 33 7.03 7.77 -2.40
CA CYS A 33 6.06 8.77 -2.82
C CYS A 33 5.82 8.69 -4.33
N GLY A 34 4.56 8.74 -4.73
CA GLY A 34 4.16 8.68 -6.12
C GLY A 34 3.80 7.28 -6.63
N GLU A 35 4.07 6.22 -5.87
CA GLU A 35 3.73 4.86 -6.28
C GLU A 35 2.21 4.61 -6.20
N CYS A 36 1.68 3.94 -7.22
CA CYS A 36 0.26 3.68 -7.38
C CYS A 36 -0.06 2.19 -7.19
N PHE A 37 -1.13 1.90 -6.47
CA PHE A 37 -1.69 0.56 -6.28
C PHE A 37 -3.20 0.67 -6.03
N ASP A 38 -3.91 -0.45 -6.00
CA ASP A 38 -5.34 -0.42 -5.65
C ASP A 38 -5.55 -0.92 -4.21
N VAL A 39 -6.42 -0.26 -3.46
CA VAL A 39 -6.90 -0.70 -2.13
C VAL A 39 -8.25 -1.39 -2.26
N LYS A 40 -8.43 -2.52 -1.59
CA LYS A 40 -9.74 -3.20 -1.50
C LYS A 40 -10.64 -2.46 -0.51
N VAL A 41 -11.74 -1.90 -1.00
CA VAL A 41 -12.79 -1.27 -0.17
C VAL A 41 -14.11 -1.96 -0.48
N LYS A 42 -14.62 -2.74 0.49
CA LYS A 42 -15.74 -3.66 0.27
C LYS A 42 -15.45 -4.54 -0.95
N ASP A 43 -16.30 -4.52 -1.97
CA ASP A 43 -16.14 -5.33 -3.18
C ASP A 43 -15.38 -4.62 -4.30
N ALA A 44 -14.98 -3.36 -4.12
CA ALA A 44 -14.29 -2.55 -5.13
C ALA A 44 -12.78 -2.43 -4.90
N TRP A 45 -12.05 -2.20 -5.98
CA TRP A 45 -10.64 -1.84 -5.98
C TRP A 45 -10.51 -0.36 -6.32
N ILE A 46 -10.00 0.43 -5.37
CA ILE A 46 -9.89 1.89 -5.49
C ILE A 46 -8.44 2.23 -5.81
N PRO A 47 -8.14 2.88 -6.95
CA PRO A 47 -6.78 3.30 -7.26
C PRO A 47 -6.35 4.41 -6.31
N VAL A 48 -5.17 4.25 -5.73
CA VAL A 48 -4.56 5.22 -4.82
C VAL A 48 -3.12 5.50 -5.24
N ARG A 49 -2.58 6.60 -4.71
CA ARG A 49 -1.17 6.92 -4.78
C ARG A 49 -0.67 7.20 -3.37
N ILE A 50 0.40 6.54 -2.96
CA ILE A 50 1.01 6.78 -1.64
C ILE A 50 1.90 8.01 -1.69
N GLU A 51 1.81 8.84 -0.67
CA GLU A 51 2.56 10.07 -0.50
C GLU A 51 2.98 10.24 0.97
N MET A 52 3.92 11.14 1.21
CA MET A 52 4.41 11.50 2.54
C MET A 52 4.37 13.02 2.70
N ASP A 53 3.85 13.48 3.84
CA ASP A 53 3.96 14.86 4.31
C ASP A 53 4.41 14.84 5.78
N GLU A 54 3.58 15.27 6.73
CA GLU A 54 3.82 15.04 8.17
C GLU A 54 3.76 13.54 8.52
N ASP A 55 2.87 12.79 7.85
CA ASP A 55 2.69 11.35 7.95
C ASP A 55 2.43 10.74 6.57
N TRP A 56 2.56 9.41 6.47
CA TRP A 56 2.22 8.67 5.25
C TRP A 56 0.70 8.67 5.00
N TYR A 57 0.29 8.95 3.77
CA TYR A 57 -1.12 9.02 3.39
C TYR A 57 -1.40 8.51 1.97
N LEU A 58 -2.67 8.28 1.67
CA LEU A 58 -3.14 7.85 0.36
C LEU A 58 -3.95 8.94 -0.33
N VAL A 59 -3.46 9.40 -1.47
CA VAL A 59 -4.27 10.18 -2.42
C VAL A 59 -5.29 9.24 -3.06
N GLY A 60 -6.55 9.68 -3.12
CA GLY A 60 -7.68 8.85 -3.59
C GLY A 60 -8.43 8.12 -2.47
N LEU A 61 -7.86 8.04 -1.26
CA LEU A 61 -8.51 7.48 -0.08
C LEU A 61 -8.08 8.20 1.22
N PRO A 62 -8.42 9.50 1.38
CA PRO A 62 -7.93 10.31 2.51
C PRO A 62 -8.47 9.84 3.86
N LYS A 63 -7.76 10.17 4.94
CA LYS A 63 -8.14 9.87 6.35
C LYS A 63 -8.31 8.36 6.64
N THR A 64 -7.60 7.51 5.90
CA THR A 64 -7.63 6.06 6.09
C THR A 64 -6.40 5.62 6.89
N SER A 65 -6.56 4.67 7.80
CA SER A 65 -5.41 4.01 8.43
C SER A 65 -4.78 3.03 7.44
N LEU A 66 -3.47 3.17 7.19
CA LEU A 66 -2.79 2.43 6.12
C LEU A 66 -2.47 0.97 6.50
N SER A 67 -2.06 0.72 7.75
CA SER A 67 -1.63 -0.62 8.18
C SER A 67 -2.78 -1.62 8.12
N GLY A 68 -2.54 -2.76 7.46
CA GLY A 68 -3.52 -3.85 7.33
C GLY A 68 -4.44 -3.73 6.13
N LEU A 69 -4.36 -2.66 5.33
CA LEU A 69 -5.15 -2.57 4.10
C LEU A 69 -4.77 -3.68 3.13
N THR A 70 -5.78 -4.37 2.59
CA THR A 70 -5.59 -5.29 1.46
C THR A 70 -5.40 -4.48 0.19
N VAL A 71 -4.30 -4.73 -0.51
CA VAL A 71 -3.90 -4.00 -1.72
C VAL A 71 -3.61 -4.96 -2.86
N ARG A 72 -3.57 -4.44 -4.09
CA ARG A 72 -2.99 -5.15 -5.23
C ARG A 72 -2.10 -4.24 -6.06
N MET A 73 -0.99 -4.78 -6.54
CA MET A 73 0.00 -4.11 -7.37
C MET A 73 0.39 -4.99 -8.56
#